data_AF-A0A392VXX9-F1
#
_entry.id   AF-A0A392VXX9-F1
#
_cell.length_a   1.000
_cell.length_b   1.000
_cell.length_c   1.000
_cell.angle_alpha   90.00
_cell.angle_beta   90.00
_cell.angle_gamma   90.00
#
_symmetry.space_group_name_H-M   'P 1'
#
loop_
_entity.id
_entity.type
_entity.pdbx_description
1 polymer ?
#
loop_
_entity_poly.entity_id
_entity_poly.type
_entity_poly.pdbx_seq_one_letter_code
_entity_poly.pdbx_strand_id
1 'polypeptide(L)' 'MKHKPPTFTGGYNPKGAVNWLEEVEIIFEAMGCSEESK' A
#
# COMPACT_ATOMS: atom_id res chain seq x y z
N MET A 1 17.34 3.19 8.22
CA MET A 1 16.10 3.42 8.99
C MET A 1 15.12 2.31 8.60
N LYS A 2 14.54 1.57 9.55
CA LYS A 2 13.52 0.56 9.20
C LYS A 2 12.21 1.30 8.93
N HIS A 3 11.92 1.60 7.67
CA HIS A 3 10.60 2.05 7.27
C HIS A 3 9.63 0.90 7.51
N LYS A 4 8.61 1.13 8.34
CA LYS A 4 7.54 0.16 8.56
C LYS A 4 6.53 0.31 7.42
N PRO A 5 6.01 -0.80 6.85
CA PRO A 5 4.92 -0.72 5.89
C PRO A 5 3.71 0.01 6.51
N PRO A 6 2.92 0.72 5.69
CA PRO A 6 1.73 1.40 6.17
C PRO A 6 0.70 0.40 6.67
N THR A 7 0.10 0.67 7.84
CA THR A 7 -0.92 -0.19 8.45
C THR A 7 -2.30 0.31 8.06
N PHE A 8 -3.11 -0.54 7.43
CA PHE A 8 -4.51 -0.20 7.18
C PHE A 8 -5.30 -0.27 8.49
N THR A 9 -5.86 0.86 8.91
CA THR A 9 -6.60 0.95 10.18
C THR A 9 -8.05 0.48 10.07
N GLY A 10 -8.54 0.19 8.87
CA GLY A 10 -9.93 -0.23 8.63
C GLY A 10 -10.96 0.91 8.77
N GLY A 11 -12.25 0.54 8.80
CA GLY A 11 -13.38 1.45 8.95
C GLY A 11 -13.86 2.10 7.64
N TYR A 12 -14.98 2.83 7.71
CA TYR A 12 -15.50 3.59 6.57
C TYR A 12 -14.74 4.92 6.41
N ASN A 13 -13.49 4.83 5.97
CA ASN A 13 -12.66 5.99 5.63
C ASN A 13 -12.19 5.85 4.17
N PRO A 14 -13.01 6.27 3.18
CA PRO A 14 -12.66 6.14 1.77
C PRO A 14 -11.34 6.84 1.41
N LYS A 15 -11.09 8.02 1.98
CA LYS A 15 -9.86 8.78 1.73
C LYS A 15 -8.63 8.08 2.31
N GLY A 16 -8.73 7.57 3.53
CA GLY A 16 -7.65 6.80 4.15
C GLY A 16 -7.34 5.50 3.40
N ALA A 17 -8.37 4.86 2.84
CA ALA A 17 -8.20 3.67 2.02
C ALA A 17 -7.47 3.98 0.71
N VAL A 18 -7.84 5.06 0.01
CA VAL A 18 -7.16 5.50 -1.22
C VAL A 18 -5.69 5.82 -0.93
N ASN A 19 -5.41 6.63 0.09
CA ASN A 19 -4.03 6.96 0.46
C ASN A 19 -3.20 5.72 0.84
N TRP A 20 -3.80 4.76 1.55
CA TRP A 20 -3.11 3.51 1.91
C TRP A 20 -2.79 2.66 0.68
N LEU A 21 -3.70 2.59 -0.31
CA LEU A 21 -3.45 1.87 -1.56
C LEU A 21 -2.29 2.50 -2.36
N GLU A 22 -2.26 3.83 -2.49
CA GLU A 22 -1.17 4.54 -3.17
C GLU A 22 0.19 4.25 -2.53
N GLU A 23 0.28 4.29 -1.19
CA GLU A 23 1.52 3.97 -0.47
C GLU A 23 1.95 2.51 -0.65
N VAL A 24 1.00 1.58 -0.72
CA VAL A 24 1.29 0.16 -0.98
C VAL A 24 1.78 -0.04 -2.41
N GLU A 25 1.14 0.59 -3.41
CA GLU A 25 1.55 0.48 -4.82
C GLU A 25 2.99 0.95 -5.04
N ILE A 26 3.39 2.07 -4.42
CA ILE A 26 4.77 2.57 -4.44
C ILE A 26 5.76 1.53 -3.90
N ILE A 27 5.39 0.79 -2.85
CA ILE A 27 6.25 -0.25 -2.28
C ILE A 27 6.40 -1.42 -3.26
N PHE A 28 5.32 -1.86 -3.90
CA PHE A 28 5.35 -2.92 -4.90
C PHE A 28 6.22 -2.52 -6.11
N GLU A 29 6.06 -1.29 -6.61
CA GLU A 29 6.89 -0.75 -7.69
C GLU A 29 8.37 -0.70 -7.30
N ALA A 30 8.70 -0.19 -6.10
CA ALA A 30 10.06 -0.11 -5.61
C ALA A 30 10.71 -1.50 -5.39
N MET A 31 9.91 -2.52 -5.07
CA MET A 31 10.37 -3.90 -4.96
C MET A 31 10.53 -4.58 -6.34
N GLY A 32 10.09 -3.95 -7.43
CA GLY A 32 10.04 -4.57 -8.76
C GLY A 32 9.04 -5.71 -8.83
N CYS A 33 8.02 -5.72 -7.95
CA CYS A 33 6.95 -6.69 -8.02
C CYS A 33 6.07 -6.35 -9.21
N SER A 34 6.03 -7.23 -10.21
CA SER A 34 5.03 -7.16 -11.27
C SER A 34 3.66 -7.56 -10.74
N GLU A 35 2.60 -7.06 -11.36
CA GLU A 35 1.26 -7.59 -11.16
C GLU A 35 1.22 -9.04 -11.64
N GLU A 36 1.44 -10.00 -10.73
CA GLU A 36 1.13 -11.40 -10.97
C GLU A 36 -0.14 -11.75 -10.22
N SER A 37 -1.26 -11.52 -10.88
CA SER A 37 -2.55 -12.08 -10.52
C SER A 37 -2.70 -13.46 -11.17
N LYS A 38 -2.97 -14.50 -10.39
CA LYS A 38 -3.54 -15.75 -10.90
C LYS A 38 -5.03 -15.80 -10.61
#